data_AF-A0A961TC88-F1
#
_entry.id   AF-A0A961TC88-F1
#
_cell.length_a   1.000
_cell.length_b   1.000
_cell.length_c   1.000
_cell.angle_alpha   90.00
_cell.angle_beta   90.00
_cell.angle_gamma   90.00
#
_symmetry.space_group_name_H-M   'P 1'
#
loop_
_entity.id
_entity.type
_entity.pdbx_description
1 polymer ?
#
loop_
_entity_poly.entity_id
_entity_poly.type
_entity_poly.pdbx_seq_one_letter_code
_entity_poly.pdbx_strand_id
1 'polypeptide(L)'
;MNLRFVLIALIAFFIPVLPVHAANIWEPPYVGSDTKLLYLPDANAVYWRYGWKRQPQDNGGVVITGEMPHARYFSYNVYDDDTKSSVGSFADFQLDPDDGSNNPFTGKPANGSLKYTIHIVPEGTKLDAKNVLYFPRDIGNVSVFLRHYLPQGGIEGGV
;
A
#
# COMPACT_ATOMS: atom_id res chain seq x y z
N MET A 1 -58.73 -16.36 18.82
CA MET A 1 -57.40 -15.84 19.21
C MET A 1 -56.38 -16.53 18.31
N ASN A 2 -55.78 -15.78 17.40
CA ASN A 2 -54.97 -16.26 16.27
C ASN A 2 -53.52 -16.52 16.69
N LEU A 3 -52.89 -17.59 16.19
CA LEU A 3 -51.43 -17.68 16.17
C LEU A 3 -50.97 -18.27 14.83
N ARG A 4 -50.41 -17.41 13.97
CA ARG A 4 -49.72 -17.80 12.74
C ARG A 4 -48.23 -17.94 13.09
N PHE A 5 -47.67 -19.13 12.90
CA PHE A 5 -46.23 -19.36 12.99
C PHE A 5 -45.57 -18.89 11.68
N VAL A 6 -44.73 -17.86 11.76
CA VAL A 6 -43.85 -17.46 10.66
C VAL A 6 -42.51 -18.14 10.86
N LEU A 7 -42.17 -19.08 9.97
CA LEU A 7 -40.85 -19.72 9.94
C LEU A 7 -39.87 -18.76 9.24
N ILE A 8 -38.99 -18.12 9.99
CA ILE A 8 -37.90 -17.31 9.43
C ILE A 8 -36.72 -18.27 9.19
N ALA A 9 -36.49 -18.62 7.93
CA ALA A 9 -35.26 -19.32 7.54
C ALA A 9 -34.10 -18.32 7.56
N LEU A 10 -33.20 -18.45 8.54
CA LEU A 10 -31.92 -17.76 8.56
C LEU A 10 -31.03 -18.37 7.46
N ILE A 11 -30.97 -17.72 6.30
CA ILE A 11 -29.99 -18.04 5.26
C ILE A 11 -28.66 -17.44 5.71
N ALA A 12 -27.78 -18.26 6.30
CA ALA A 12 -26.40 -17.87 6.54
C ALA A 12 -25.68 -17.75 5.19
N PHE A 13 -25.48 -16.51 4.71
CA PHE A 13 -24.57 -16.26 3.61
C PHE A 13 -23.15 -16.54 4.08
N PHE A 14 -22.65 -17.72 3.77
CA PHE A 14 -21.23 -18.02 3.84
C PHE A 14 -20.58 -17.23 2.70
N ILE A 15 -20.04 -16.05 3.00
CA ILE A 15 -19.18 -15.33 2.04
C ILE A 15 -17.86 -16.10 2.03
N PRO A 16 -17.51 -16.83 0.96
CA PRO A 16 -16.18 -17.41 0.90
C PRO A 16 -15.20 -16.24 0.84
N VAL A 17 -14.38 -16.10 1.88
CA VAL A 17 -13.15 -15.31 1.81
C VAL A 17 -12.27 -16.04 0.82
N LEU A 18 -12.35 -15.65 -0.47
CA LEU A 18 -11.47 -16.20 -1.47
C LEU A 18 -10.04 -15.82 -1.07
N PRO A 19 -9.12 -16.78 -0.94
CA PRO A 19 -7.73 -16.46 -0.71
C PRO A 19 -7.22 -15.75 -1.97
N VAL A 20 -7.03 -14.43 -1.90
CA VAL A 20 -6.31 -13.69 -2.92
C VAL A 20 -4.89 -14.22 -2.92
N HIS A 21 -4.60 -15.13 -3.86
CA HIS A 21 -3.25 -15.64 -4.07
C HIS A 21 -2.39 -14.50 -4.63
N ALA A 22 -1.32 -14.21 -3.89
CA ALA A 22 -0.34 -13.18 -4.17
C ALA A 22 0.57 -13.57 -5.34
N ALA A 23 0.50 -12.80 -6.43
CA ALA A 23 1.65 -12.30 -7.19
C ALA A 23 1.09 -11.37 -8.29
N ASN A 24 1.58 -10.12 -8.30
CA ASN A 24 1.34 -9.08 -9.33
C ASN A 24 -0.02 -8.36 -9.26
N ILE A 25 -0.33 -7.80 -8.09
CA ILE A 25 -1.47 -6.87 -7.92
C ILE A 25 -1.10 -5.45 -8.42
N TRP A 26 0.19 -5.09 -8.42
CA TRP A 26 0.68 -3.83 -8.95
C TRP A 26 0.40 -3.72 -10.46
N GLU A 27 0.07 -2.50 -10.90
CA GLU A 27 0.05 -2.15 -12.32
C GLU A 27 1.47 -2.24 -12.93
N PRO A 28 1.60 -2.34 -14.27
CA PRO A 28 2.89 -2.18 -14.92
C PRO A 28 3.59 -0.90 -14.46
N PRO A 29 4.91 -0.94 -14.19
CA PRO A 29 5.62 0.21 -13.64
C PRO A 29 5.65 1.37 -14.64
N TYR A 30 5.48 2.58 -14.12
CA TYR A 30 5.73 3.80 -14.86
C TYR A 30 7.21 4.16 -14.70
N VAL A 31 8.00 3.85 -15.71
CA VAL A 31 9.44 4.20 -15.74
C VAL A 31 9.59 5.65 -16.18
N GLY A 32 10.07 6.52 -15.30
CA GLY A 32 10.17 7.96 -15.50
C GLY A 32 10.84 8.39 -16.81
N SER A 33 11.83 7.63 -17.25
CA SER A 33 12.58 7.90 -18.48
C SER A 33 11.83 7.50 -19.77
N ASP A 34 10.65 6.86 -19.69
CA ASP A 34 9.84 6.54 -20.87
C ASP A 34 9.04 7.77 -21.35
N THR A 35 9.39 8.23 -22.55
CA THR A 35 8.80 9.41 -23.20
C THR A 35 7.34 9.23 -23.64
N LYS A 36 6.79 8.01 -23.53
CA LYS A 36 5.38 7.71 -23.86
C LYS A 36 4.43 7.94 -22.70
N LEU A 37 4.94 8.20 -21.48
CA LEU A 37 4.11 8.38 -20.30
C LEU A 37 3.39 9.74 -20.31
N LEU A 38 2.07 9.71 -20.14
CA LEU A 38 1.17 10.86 -20.28
C LEU A 38 1.46 12.01 -19.28
N TYR A 39 2.02 11.70 -18.11
CA TYR A 39 2.18 12.67 -17.02
C TYR A 39 3.63 13.14 -16.79
N LEU A 40 4.55 12.86 -17.73
CA LEU A 40 5.98 13.24 -17.65
C LEU A 40 6.59 13.10 -16.24
N PRO A 41 6.60 11.87 -15.68
CA PRO A 41 7.20 11.62 -14.37
C PRO A 41 8.69 12.01 -14.33
N ASP A 42 9.24 12.16 -13.11
CA ASP A 42 10.68 12.41 -12.95
C ASP A 42 11.47 11.29 -13.63
N ALA A 43 12.36 11.65 -14.57
CA ALA A 43 13.12 10.70 -15.37
C ALA A 43 13.99 9.74 -14.55
N ASN A 44 14.32 10.10 -13.30
CA ASN A 44 15.14 9.29 -12.39
C ASN A 44 14.31 8.41 -11.46
N ALA A 45 12.98 8.41 -11.58
CA ALA A 45 12.10 7.66 -10.72
C ALA A 45 11.37 6.54 -11.46
N VAL A 46 11.11 5.45 -10.75
CA VAL A 46 10.19 4.40 -11.18
C VAL A 46 9.01 4.40 -10.21
N TYR A 47 7.80 4.30 -10.74
CA TYR A 47 6.57 4.34 -9.98
C TYR A 47 5.79 3.05 -10.17
N TRP A 48 5.37 2.42 -9.08
CA TRP A 48 4.39 1.33 -9.08
C TRP A 48 3.11 1.83 -8.45
N ARG A 49 1.99 1.51 -9.08
CA ARG A 49 0.67 1.92 -8.62
C ARG A 49 -0.16 0.70 -8.28
N TYR A 50 -0.86 0.78 -7.16
CA TYR A 50 -1.98 -0.10 -6.86
C TYR A 50 -3.19 0.76 -6.48
N GLY A 51 -4.28 0.61 -7.23
CA GLY A 51 -5.55 1.29 -6.97
C GLY A 51 -6.64 0.33 -6.52
N TRP A 52 -7.48 0.76 -5.60
CA TRP A 52 -8.65 -0.01 -5.16
C TRP A 52 -9.84 0.89 -4.83
N LYS A 53 -11.04 0.32 -4.96
CA LYS A 53 -12.28 0.95 -4.50
C LYS A 53 -12.70 0.34 -3.17
N ARG A 54 -13.27 1.17 -2.30
CA ARG A 54 -13.77 0.79 -0.98
C ARG A 54 -15.06 1.54 -0.64
N GLN A 55 -15.76 1.09 0.39
CA GLN A 55 -16.91 1.82 0.89
C GLN A 55 -16.41 2.89 1.88
N PRO A 56 -16.76 4.17 1.69
CA PRO A 56 -16.46 5.19 2.69
C PRO A 56 -16.92 4.76 4.08
N GLN A 57 -16.15 5.12 5.10
CA GLN A 57 -16.36 4.75 6.51
C GLN A 57 -16.10 3.28 6.90
N ASP A 58 -15.74 2.38 5.97
CA ASP A 58 -15.21 1.07 6.37
C ASP A 58 -13.81 1.20 7.02
N ASN A 59 -13.24 0.09 7.51
CA ASN A 59 -11.87 0.04 8.04
C ASN A 59 -10.93 -0.77 7.12
N GLY A 60 -11.36 -1.05 5.89
CA GLY A 60 -10.63 -1.83 4.92
C GLY A 60 -9.48 -1.02 4.31
N GLY A 61 -8.32 -1.64 4.24
CA GLY A 61 -7.11 -1.07 3.65
C GLY A 61 -6.22 -2.17 3.08
N VAL A 62 -4.94 -1.87 2.91
CA VAL A 62 -3.95 -2.79 2.32
C VAL A 62 -2.78 -2.98 3.27
N VAL A 63 -2.19 -4.17 3.24
CA VAL A 63 -0.93 -4.47 3.91
C VAL A 63 0.11 -4.76 2.84
N ILE A 64 1.25 -4.10 2.92
CA ILE A 64 2.35 -4.26 1.98
C ILE A 64 3.56 -4.77 2.78
N THR A 65 4.04 -5.95 2.42
CA THR A 65 5.31 -6.50 2.90
C THR A 65 6.35 -6.36 1.79
N GLY A 66 7.55 -5.93 2.12
CA GLY A 66 8.60 -5.71 1.12
C GLY A 66 10.00 -5.81 1.69
N GLU A 67 10.97 -5.63 0.80
CA GLU A 67 12.37 -5.45 1.12
C GLU A 67 12.80 -4.04 0.68
N MET A 68 13.57 -3.33 1.49
CA MET A 68 13.97 -1.96 1.17
C MET A 68 14.92 -2.00 -0.04
N PRO A 69 14.63 -1.24 -1.11
CA PRO A 69 15.41 -1.27 -2.33
C PRO A 69 16.78 -0.62 -2.14
N HIS A 70 17.73 -1.01 -2.98
CA HIS A 70 18.95 -0.25 -3.22
C HIS A 70 18.61 0.95 -4.11
N ALA A 71 18.15 2.05 -3.50
CA ALA A 71 17.81 3.29 -4.18
C ALA A 71 18.42 4.48 -3.44
N ARG A 72 18.53 5.64 -4.11
CA ARG A 72 18.89 6.88 -3.41
C ARG A 72 17.80 7.28 -2.40
N TYR A 73 16.56 7.02 -2.77
CA TYR A 73 15.38 7.32 -1.96
C TYR A 73 14.21 6.45 -2.41
N PHE A 74 13.36 6.04 -1.47
CA PHE A 74 12.04 5.48 -1.80
C PHE A 74 10.91 5.99 -0.91
N SER A 75 9.68 5.89 -1.42
CA SER A 75 8.50 6.31 -0.64
C SER A 75 7.22 5.61 -1.04
N TYR A 76 6.29 5.59 -0.09
CA TYR A 76 4.88 5.31 -0.32
C TYR A 76 4.08 6.60 -0.28
N ASN A 77 3.16 6.78 -1.21
CA ASN A 77 2.27 7.94 -1.28
C ASN A 77 0.86 7.47 -1.57
N VAL A 78 -0.11 7.92 -0.78
CA VAL A 78 -1.52 7.55 -0.92
C VAL A 78 -2.26 8.72 -1.54
N TYR A 79 -3.13 8.40 -2.48
CA TYR A 79 -3.91 9.36 -3.23
C TYR A 79 -5.40 9.06 -3.13
N ASP A 80 -6.19 10.12 -3.05
CA ASP A 80 -7.58 10.09 -3.48
C ASP A 80 -7.60 10.22 -5.02
N ASP A 81 -8.01 9.15 -5.69
CA ASP A 81 -8.07 9.11 -7.14
C ASP A 81 -9.24 9.91 -7.71
N ASP A 82 -10.25 10.29 -6.92
CA ASP A 82 -11.34 11.12 -7.44
C ASP A 82 -10.89 12.59 -7.55
N THR A 83 -10.16 13.09 -6.56
CA THR A 83 -9.62 14.46 -6.55
C THR A 83 -8.19 14.59 -7.07
N LYS A 84 -7.49 13.48 -7.28
CA LYS A 84 -6.05 13.40 -7.64
C LYS A 84 -5.12 14.02 -6.58
N SER A 85 -5.57 14.10 -5.33
CA SER A 85 -4.83 14.72 -4.23
C SER A 85 -4.04 13.68 -3.43
N SER A 86 -2.83 14.04 -3.02
CA SER A 86 -2.06 13.24 -2.05
C SER A 86 -2.68 13.41 -0.66
N VAL A 87 -2.91 12.29 0.03
CA VAL A 87 -3.57 12.26 1.34
C VAL A 87 -2.71 11.64 2.44
N GLY A 88 -1.55 11.10 2.09
CA GLY A 88 -0.59 10.55 3.06
C GLY A 88 0.69 10.06 2.38
N SER A 89 1.79 10.02 3.12
CA SER A 89 3.04 9.44 2.64
C SER A 89 3.91 8.85 3.74
N PHE A 90 4.81 7.96 3.32
CA PHE A 90 5.91 7.41 4.11
C PHE A 90 7.20 7.58 3.30
N ALA A 91 8.19 8.29 3.84
CA ALA A 91 9.55 8.27 3.32
C ALA A 91 10.34 7.11 3.92
N ASP A 92 11.32 6.61 3.17
CA ASP A 92 12.22 5.52 3.55
C ASP A 92 12.78 5.59 4.97
N PHE A 93 13.32 6.73 5.41
CA PHE A 93 13.92 6.91 6.73
C PHE A 93 12.92 6.88 7.88
N GLN A 94 11.63 7.00 7.60
CA GLN A 94 10.56 6.94 8.59
C GLN A 94 10.07 5.50 8.84
N LEU A 95 10.44 4.54 7.99
CA LEU A 95 9.99 3.16 8.12
C LEU A 95 10.78 2.43 9.20
N ASP A 96 10.04 1.84 10.14
CA ASP A 96 10.59 0.90 11.09
C ASP A 96 10.72 -0.49 10.45
N PRO A 97 11.91 -1.11 10.48
CA PRO A 97 12.10 -2.43 9.91
C PRO A 97 11.39 -3.51 10.71
N ASP A 98 11.09 -4.63 10.05
CA ASP A 98 10.60 -5.84 10.71
C ASP A 98 11.64 -6.38 11.72
N ASP A 99 11.22 -7.22 12.66
CA ASP A 99 12.13 -7.75 13.68
C ASP A 99 13.29 -8.51 13.04
N GLY A 100 14.52 -8.19 13.47
CA GLY A 100 15.75 -8.73 12.89
C GLY A 100 16.21 -8.06 11.59
N SER A 101 15.47 -7.07 11.08
CA SER A 101 15.83 -6.27 9.91
C SER A 101 16.38 -4.89 10.30
N ASN A 102 17.01 -4.21 9.34
CA ASN A 102 17.57 -2.87 9.53
C ASN A 102 17.18 -1.91 8.39
N ASN A 103 17.07 -0.62 8.71
CA ASN A 103 16.77 0.44 7.76
C ASN A 103 18.04 1.25 7.40
N PRO A 104 18.63 1.07 6.19
CA PRO A 104 19.83 1.80 5.75
C PRO A 104 19.60 3.31 5.60
N PHE A 105 18.36 3.75 5.40
CA PHE A 105 18.01 5.15 5.15
C PHE A 105 18.04 6.02 6.42
N THR A 106 18.24 5.39 7.59
CA THR A 106 18.40 6.09 8.87
C THR A 106 19.85 6.52 9.15
N GLY A 107 20.79 6.24 8.24
CA GLY A 107 22.22 6.51 8.43
C GLY A 107 22.93 5.52 9.34
N LYS A 108 22.24 4.48 9.81
CA LYS A 108 22.83 3.36 10.56
C LYS A 108 23.39 2.31 9.59
N PRO A 109 24.47 1.61 9.95
CA PRO A 109 24.97 0.49 9.15
C PRO A 109 23.87 -0.56 8.94
N ALA A 110 23.59 -0.89 7.68
CA ALA A 110 22.69 -1.98 7.36
C ALA A 110 23.41 -3.32 7.56
N ASN A 111 23.12 -3.97 8.68
CA ASN A 111 23.51 -5.34 8.95
C ASN A 111 22.22 -6.19 8.95
N GLY A 112 22.20 -7.40 8.38
CA GLY A 112 20.99 -8.25 8.38
C GLY A 112 19.99 -7.95 7.26
N SER A 113 18.75 -8.45 7.38
CA SER A 113 17.72 -8.30 6.33
C SER A 113 17.16 -6.88 6.24
N LEU A 114 16.53 -6.54 5.12
CA LEU A 114 15.96 -5.21 4.86
C LEU A 114 14.43 -5.23 4.80
N LYS A 115 13.79 -6.15 5.52
CA LYS A 115 12.34 -6.37 5.42
C LYS A 115 11.55 -5.34 6.21
N TYR A 116 10.37 -5.00 5.68
CA TYR A 116 9.40 -4.13 6.34
C TYR A 116 7.97 -4.54 6.00
N THR A 117 7.05 -4.13 6.88
CA THR A 117 5.62 -4.24 6.70
C THR A 117 4.96 -2.88 6.92
N ILE A 118 4.09 -2.43 6.00
CA ILE A 118 3.29 -1.20 6.12
C ILE A 118 1.80 -1.53 6.03
N HIS A 119 1.04 -0.93 6.93
CA HIS A 119 -0.42 -0.93 6.90
C HIS A 119 -0.92 0.40 6.38
N ILE A 120 -1.64 0.39 5.25
CA ILE A 120 -2.26 1.58 4.68
C ILE A 120 -3.76 1.46 4.90
N VAL A 121 -4.31 2.24 5.84
CA VAL A 121 -5.67 2.03 6.35
C VAL A 121 -6.41 3.35 6.56
N PRO A 122 -7.75 3.35 6.58
CA PRO A 122 -8.53 4.53 6.91
C PRO A 122 -8.21 5.05 8.32
N GLU A 123 -8.27 6.36 8.52
CA GLU A 123 -8.19 6.98 9.85
C GLU A 123 -9.15 6.32 10.85
N GLY A 124 -8.75 6.28 12.13
CA GLY A 124 -9.53 5.62 13.18
C GLY A 124 -9.48 4.09 13.19
N THR A 125 -8.83 3.46 12.21
CA THR A 125 -8.54 2.02 12.27
C THR A 125 -7.55 1.74 13.40
N LYS A 126 -7.95 0.87 14.34
CA LYS A 126 -7.13 0.48 15.50
C LYS A 126 -6.25 -0.71 15.13
N LEU A 127 -4.94 -0.53 15.17
CA LEU A 127 -3.93 -1.55 14.86
C LEU A 127 -2.77 -1.43 15.84
N ASP A 128 -2.17 -2.56 16.19
CA ASP A 128 -0.88 -2.62 16.86
C ASP A 128 0.18 -3.02 15.82
N ALA A 129 0.74 -2.01 15.14
CA ALA A 129 1.71 -2.18 14.06
C ALA A 129 2.71 -1.03 14.03
N LYS A 130 3.95 -1.30 13.63
CA LYS A 130 5.04 -0.32 13.59
C LYS A 130 4.78 0.79 12.56
N ASN A 131 4.49 0.39 11.33
CA ASN A 131 4.26 1.33 10.22
C ASN A 131 2.79 1.37 9.84
N VAL A 132 2.10 2.45 10.21
CA VAL A 132 0.70 2.68 9.84
C VAL A 132 0.59 4.01 9.10
N LEU A 133 0.16 3.95 7.84
CA LEU A 133 -0.13 5.12 7.02
C LEU A 133 -1.64 5.29 6.92
N TYR A 134 -2.14 6.35 7.54
CA TYR A 134 -3.55 6.66 7.51
C TYR A 134 -3.95 7.47 6.28
N PHE A 135 -5.17 7.24 5.80
CA PHE A 135 -5.85 8.08 4.81
C PHE A 135 -7.28 8.44 5.27
N PRO A 136 -7.87 9.55 4.80
CA PRO A 136 -9.21 9.99 5.23
C PRO A 136 -10.29 8.92 5.03
N ARG A 137 -11.21 8.75 5.98
CA ARG A 137 -12.20 7.66 5.94
C ARG A 137 -13.24 7.78 4.83
N ASP A 138 -13.45 8.99 4.32
CA ASP A 138 -14.48 9.36 3.36
C ASP A 138 -14.10 9.10 1.90
N ILE A 139 -12.83 8.80 1.60
CA ILE A 139 -12.39 8.49 0.23
C ILE A 139 -12.77 7.06 -0.16
N GLY A 140 -13.39 6.91 -1.34
CA GLY A 140 -13.85 5.63 -1.87
C GLY A 140 -12.97 5.05 -2.98
N ASN A 141 -12.11 5.86 -3.59
CA ASN A 141 -11.25 5.48 -4.71
C ASN A 141 -9.81 5.86 -4.37
N VAL A 142 -9.01 4.87 -3.99
CA VAL A 142 -7.71 5.08 -3.35
C VAL A 142 -6.64 4.45 -4.21
N SER A 143 -5.49 5.11 -4.32
CA SER A 143 -4.28 4.46 -4.82
C SER A 143 -3.09 4.68 -3.93
N VAL A 144 -2.19 3.71 -3.93
CA VAL A 144 -0.86 3.82 -3.36
C VAL A 144 0.16 3.80 -4.49
N PHE A 145 1.13 4.70 -4.40
CA PHE A 145 2.30 4.75 -5.24
C PHE A 145 3.55 4.40 -4.44
N LEU A 146 4.26 3.36 -4.84
CA LEU A 146 5.66 3.13 -4.47
C LEU A 146 6.54 3.88 -5.47
N ARG A 147 7.52 4.63 -4.99
CA ARG A 147 8.48 5.37 -5.81
C ARG A 147 9.89 4.95 -5.47
N HIS A 148 10.67 4.54 -6.46
CA HIS A 148 12.12 4.36 -6.31
C HIS A 148 12.83 5.46 -7.10
N TYR A 149 13.68 6.23 -6.43
CA TYR A 149 14.52 7.24 -7.08
C TYR A 149 15.95 6.72 -7.21
N LEU A 150 16.44 6.70 -8.45
CA LEU A 150 17.74 6.14 -8.83
C LEU A 150 17.95 4.72 -8.26
N PRO A 151 17.08 3.76 -8.59
CA PRO A 151 17.26 2.37 -8.18
C PRO A 151 18.54 1.79 -8.81
N GLN A 152 19.23 0.94 -8.06
CA GLN A 152 20.41 0.19 -8.48
C GLN A 152 20.03 -1.28 -8.69
N GLY A 153 20.64 -1.95 -9.67
CA GLY A 153 20.35 -3.37 -9.92
C GLY A 153 19.04 -3.66 -10.66
N GLY A 154 18.49 -2.66 -11.36
CA GLY A 154 17.23 -2.78 -12.12
C GLY A 154 16.23 -1.71 -11.70
N ILE A 155 15.02 -1.79 -12.23
CA ILE A 155 13.96 -0.84 -11.85
C ILE A 155 13.52 -1.12 -10.40
N GLU A 156 13.55 -2.38 -9.97
CA GLU A 156 13.14 -2.83 -8.65
C GLU A 156 14.09 -2.38 -7.54
N GLY A 157 15.33 -1.99 -7.86
CA GLY A 157 16.31 -1.65 -6.84
C GLY A 157 16.99 -2.89 -6.22
N GLY A 158 17.11 -3.98 -6.98
CA GLY A 158 17.81 -5.20 -6.55
C GLY A 158 17.00 -6.14 -5.64
N VAL A 159 15.68 -5.97 -5.59
CA VAL A 159 14.73 -6.79 -4.81
C VAL A 159 13.76 -7.56 -5.70
#